data_AF-A0A3S1H2J7-F1
#
_entry.id   AF-A0A3S1H2J7-F1
#
_cell.length_a   1.000
_cell.length_b   1.000
_cell.length_c   1.000
_cell.angle_alpha   90.00
_cell.angle_beta   90.00
_cell.angle_gamma   90.00
#
_symmetry.space_group_name_H-M   'P 1'
#
loop_
_entity.id
_entity.type
_entity.pdbx_description
1 polymer ?
#
loop_
_entity_poly.entity_id
_entity_poly.type
_entity_poly.pdbx_seq_one_letter_code
_entity_poly.pdbx_strand_id
1 'polypeptide(L)' 'MDAAVDAGTSQFELNEDQRAIQEMAEAFAADRVAPNALDWDRNKHFPADVIRETGPLGLGGIYI' A
#
# COMPACT_ATOMS: atom_id res chain seq x y z
N MET A 1 9.46 7.81 -16.33
CA MET A 1 9.35 6.59 -15.52
C MET A 1 10.39 5.61 -16.04
N ASP A 2 11.66 5.96 -15.82
CA ASP A 2 12.79 5.11 -16.16
C ASP A 2 13.24 4.48 -14.85
N ALA A 3 12.56 3.41 -14.47
CA ALA A 3 13.09 2.50 -13.47
C ALA A 3 14.26 1.80 -14.16
N ALA A 4 15.47 2.34 -13.99
CA ALA A 4 16.67 1.68 -14.42
C ALA A 4 16.65 0.28 -13.78
N VAL A 5 16.46 -0.73 -14.61
CA VAL A 5 16.51 -2.13 -14.20
C VAL A 5 17.93 -2.35 -13.67
N ASP A 6 18.06 -2.49 -12.36
CA ASP A 6 19.33 -2.88 -11.76
C ASP A 6 19.74 -4.22 -12.38
N ALA A 7 20.96 -4.25 -12.94
CA ALA A 7 21.42 -5.35 -13.79
C ALA A 7 21.55 -6.70 -13.05
N GLY A 8 21.35 -6.73 -11.72
CA GLY A 8 21.34 -7.95 -10.89
C GLY A 8 19.96 -8.44 -10.45
N THR A 9 18.89 -7.69 -10.73
CA THR A 9 17.56 -7.94 -10.20
C THR A 9 16.71 -8.66 -11.26
N SER A 10 16.22 -9.88 -10.95
CA SER A 10 15.34 -10.67 -11.84
C SER A 10 14.17 -9.81 -12.33
N GLN A 11 13.69 -10.01 -13.57
CA GLN A 11 12.58 -9.26 -14.18
C GLN A 11 11.32 -9.15 -13.28
N PHE A 12 11.18 -10.05 -12.31
CA PHE A 12 10.02 -10.14 -11.41
C PHE A 12 10.24 -9.50 -10.03
N GLU A 13 11.45 -9.05 -9.72
CA GLU A 13 11.76 -8.44 -8.44
C GLU A 13 11.44 -6.95 -8.44
N LEU A 14 10.98 -6.45 -7.28
CA LEU A 14 10.74 -5.04 -7.09
C LEU A 14 12.07 -4.27 -7.00
N ASN A 15 12.15 -3.10 -7.61
CA ASN A 15 13.25 -2.19 -7.31
C ASN A 15 13.10 -1.59 -5.90
N GLU A 16 14.11 -0.86 -5.45
CA GLU A 16 14.16 -0.26 -4.11
C GLU A 16 12.95 0.65 -3.83
N ASP A 17 12.60 1.53 -4.77
CA ASP A 17 11.45 2.44 -4.62
C ASP A 17 10.11 1.67 -4.51
N GLN A 18 9.93 0.66 -5.36
CA GLN A 18 8.74 -0.20 -5.34
C GLN A 18 8.63 -0.97 -4.02
N ARG A 19 9.77 -1.42 -3.48
CA ARG A 19 9.82 -2.11 -2.19
C ARG A 19 9.49 -1.17 -1.03
N ALA A 20 10.01 0.05 -1.06
CA ALA A 20 9.66 1.07 -0.06
C ALA A 20 8.15 1.39 -0.08
N ILE A 21 7.54 1.47 -1.26
CA ILE A 21 6.07 1.64 -1.40
C ILE A 21 5.33 0.44 -0.80
N GLN A 22 5.79 -0.79 -1.10
CA GLN A 22 5.20 -2.02 -0.55
C GLN A 22 5.28 -2.04 0.98
N GLU A 23 6.45 -1.76 1.56
CA GLU A 23 6.68 -1.74 3.00
C GLU A 23 5.79 -0.69 3.69
N MET A 24 5.65 0.50 3.11
CA MET A 24 4.75 1.53 3.63
C MET A 24 3.28 1.06 3.61
N ALA A 25 2.84 0.42 2.52
CA ALA A 25 1.48 -0.10 2.40
C ALA A 25 1.22 -1.26 3.38
N GLU A 26 2.19 -2.15 3.57
CA GLU A 26 2.12 -3.26 4.51
C GLU A 26 1.98 -2.77 5.95
N ALA A 27 2.82 -1.80 6.36
CA ALA A 27 2.75 -1.20 7.69
C ALA A 27 1.38 -0.55 7.94
N PHE A 28 0.88 0.25 6.99
CA PHE A 28 -0.44 0.87 7.12
C PHE A 28 -1.56 -0.18 7.24
N ALA A 29 -1.49 -1.25 6.44
CA ALA A 29 -2.48 -2.32 6.47
C ALA A 29 -2.44 -3.08 7.81
N ALA A 30 -1.26 -3.39 8.33
CA ALA A 30 -1.09 -4.06 9.62
C ALA A 30 -1.67 -3.24 10.78
N ASP A 31 -1.46 -1.93 10.77
CA ASP A 31 -1.85 -1.05 11.87
C ASP A 31 -3.32 -0.60 11.79
N ARG A 32 -3.82 -0.28 10.59
CA ARG A 32 -5.12 0.39 10.42
C ARG A 32 -6.22 -0.52 9.90
N VAL A 33 -5.88 -1.51 9.07
CA VAL A 33 -6.85 -2.35 8.35
C VAL A 33 -7.04 -3.70 9.03
N ALA A 34 -5.95 -4.46 9.22
CA ALA A 34 -5.97 -5.83 9.71
C ALA A 34 -6.75 -6.02 11.04
N PRO A 35 -6.64 -5.13 12.05
CA PRO A 35 -7.37 -5.29 13.31
C PRO A 35 -8.90 -5.25 13.16
N ASN A 36 -9.40 -4.58 12.13
CA ASN A 36 -10.83 -4.29 11.96
C ASN A 36 -11.47 -5.03 10.77
N ALA A 37 -10.67 -5.64 9.90
CA ALA A 37 -11.10 -6.15 8.60
C ALA A 37 -12.29 -7.13 8.68
N LEU A 38 -12.25 -8.09 9.62
CA LEU A 38 -13.31 -9.09 9.78
C LEU A 38 -14.63 -8.48 10.24
N ASP A 39 -14.57 -7.46 11.10
CA ASP A 39 -15.78 -6.81 11.61
C ASP A 39 -16.36 -5.83 10.59
N TRP A 40 -15.51 -5.19 9.79
CA TRP A 40 -15.98 -4.38 8.67
C TRP A 40 -16.69 -5.22 7.61
N ASP A 41 -16.13 -6.38 7.25
CA ASP A 41 -16.76 -7.31 6.31
C ASP A 41 -18.14 -7.78 6.81
N ARG A 42 -18.20 -8.30 8.04
CA ARG A 42 -19.44 -8.76 8.68
C ARG A 42 -20.53 -7.70 8.67
N ASN A 43 -20.16 -6.46 8.95
CA ASN A 43 -21.12 -5.36 9.07
C ASN A 43 -21.33 -4.57 7.78
N LYS A 44 -20.70 -4.97 6.66
CA LYS A 44 -20.70 -4.22 5.39
C LYS A 44 -20.29 -2.75 5.60
N HIS A 45 -19.35 -2.52 6.51
CA HIS A 45 -18.90 -1.20 6.89
C HIS A 45 -17.88 -0.67 5.88
N PHE A 46 -18.07 0.58 5.45
CA PHE A 46 -17.11 1.28 4.62
C PHE A 46 -16.26 2.24 5.49
N PRO A 47 -14.96 1.97 5.69
CA PRO A 47 -14.10 2.73 6.61
C PRO A 47 -13.55 4.00 5.93
N ALA A 48 -14.43 4.97 5.70
CA ALA A 48 -14.10 6.19 4.95
C ALA A 48 -13.05 7.08 5.64
N ASP A 49 -12.94 7.03 6.96
CA ASP A 49 -11.92 7.70 7.76
C ASP A 49 -10.55 7.07 7.52
N VAL A 50 -10.45 5.74 7.60
CA VAL A 50 -9.19 5.01 7.36
C VAL A 50 -8.73 5.18 5.92
N ILE A 51 -9.64 5.14 4.94
CA ILE A 51 -9.30 5.38 3.54
C ILE A 51 -8.72 6.80 3.34
N ARG A 52 -9.24 7.82 4.02
CA ARG A 52 -8.72 9.20 3.89
C ARG A 52 -7.27 9.34 4.34
N GLU A 53 -6.84 8.53 5.31
CA GLU A 53 -5.46 8.55 5.82
C GLU A 53 -4.43 8.05 4.81
N THR A 54 -4.86 7.32 3.78
CA THR A 54 -3.99 6.91 2.66
C THR A 54 -3.56 8.10 1.79
N GLY A 55 -4.28 9.22 1.84
CA GLY A 55 -4.01 10.41 1.02
C GLY A 55 -2.64 11.04 1.31
N PRO A 56 -2.34 11.42 2.57
CA PRO A 56 -1.02 11.93 2.96
C PRO A 56 0.15 10.97 2.68
N LEU A 57 -0.11 9.67 2.60
CA LEU A 57 0.89 8.64 2.25
C LEU A 57 1.13 8.53 0.74
N GLY A 58 0.39 9.28 -0.09
CA GLY A 58 0.39 9.12 -1.55
C GLY A 58 -0.32 7.86 -2.05
N LEU A 59 -0.81 7.01 -1.15
CA LEU A 59 -1.47 5.74 -1.47
C LEU A 59 -2.86 5.93 -2.12
N GLY A 60 -3.52 7.06 -1.87
CA GLY A 60 -4.81 7.40 -2.51
C GLY A 60 -4.71 7.81 -3.98
N GLY A 61 -3.50 7.93 -4.54
CA GLY A 61 -3.25 8.46 -5.87
C GLY A 61 -1.87 8.05 -6.41
N ILE A 62 -1.54 6.76 -6.33
CA ILE A 62 -0.18 6.25 -6.56
C ILE A 62 0.34 6.50 -7.99
N TYR A 63 -0.53 6.62 -8.99
CA TYR A 63 -0.16 6.67 -10.41
C TYR A 63 -0.84 7.79 -11.21
N ILE A 64 -1.42 8.78 -10.53
CA ILE A 64 -2.06 9.95 -11.16
C ILE A 64 -1.06 11.02 -11.56
#